data_AF-A0A957J870-F1
#
_entry.id   AF-A0A957J870-F1
#
_cell.length_a   1.000
_cell.length_b   1.000
_cell.length_c   1.000
_cell.angle_alpha   90.00
_cell.angle_beta   90.00
_cell.angle_gamma   90.00
#
_symmetry.space_group_name_H-M   'P 1'
#
loop_
_entity.id
_entity.type
_entity.pdbx_description
1 polymer ?
#
loop_
_entity_poly.entity_id
_entity_poly.type
_entity_poly.pdbx_seq_one_letter_code
_entity_poly.pdbx_strand_id
1 'polypeptide(L)'
;VMVALTAEALPNITEVADWLAEQFAPLRARAEAEMAAEGHGDIVLSYTLDMRYRGQSHELAIGLPEGLGDVSLARLAGLFHAAHEARYGYAQEKAVVELVTLRLTAVSPTPPPPLPYATPGLADATAAKIGTKQVWFSSGAAQETALYDRRKLRPGHEFSGPAVVFQYDTTLVIPPGWHGRVDGWGNLIVNG
;
A
#
# COMPACT_ATOMS: atom_id res chain seq x y z
N VAL A 1 -3.47 27.40 -1.09
CA VAL A 1 -3.77 28.56 -0.22
C VAL A 1 -3.48 28.10 1.20
N MET A 2 -2.50 28.70 1.89
CA MET A 2 -2.24 28.36 3.29
C MET A 2 -3.26 29.10 4.17
N VAL A 3 -4.03 28.38 4.97
CA VAL A 3 -5.00 28.96 5.91
C VAL A 3 -4.62 28.49 7.31
N ALA A 4 -4.09 29.40 8.12
CA ALA A 4 -3.86 29.08 9.53
C ALA A 4 -5.22 28.93 10.23
N LEU A 5 -5.46 27.77 10.87
CA LEU A 5 -6.68 27.52 11.64
C LEU A 5 -6.51 28.17 13.04
N THR A 6 -6.50 29.49 13.10
CA THR A 6 -6.64 30.23 14.37
C THR A 6 -8.11 30.54 14.62
N ALA A 7 -8.57 30.48 15.87
CA ALA A 7 -9.94 30.85 16.27
C ALA A 7 -10.37 32.28 15.83
N GLU A 8 -9.41 33.13 15.45
CA GLU A 8 -9.62 34.49 14.94
C GLU A 8 -9.79 34.59 13.42
N ALA A 9 -9.55 33.51 12.65
CA ALA A 9 -9.54 33.52 11.19
C ALA A 9 -10.53 32.54 10.55
N LEU A 10 -11.37 31.90 11.35
CA LEU A 10 -12.27 30.85 10.87
C LEU A 10 -13.72 31.30 10.97
N PRO A 11 -14.50 31.03 9.93
CA PRO A 11 -15.92 31.31 9.96
C PRO A 11 -16.59 30.28 10.90
N ASN A 12 -17.81 30.56 11.39
CA ASN A 12 -18.56 29.73 12.34
C ASN A 12 -18.68 28.27 11.86
N ILE A 13 -19.05 27.34 12.75
CA ILE A 13 -19.08 25.88 12.45
C ILE A 13 -19.84 25.53 11.17
N THR A 14 -20.95 26.21 10.87
CA THR A 14 -21.70 26.05 9.61
C THR A 14 -20.88 26.51 8.39
N GLU A 15 -20.10 27.56 8.54
CA GLU A 15 -19.33 28.19 7.47
C GLU A 15 -18.03 27.41 7.13
N VAL A 16 -17.50 26.55 8.00
CA VAL A 16 -16.28 25.78 7.73
C VAL A 16 -16.53 24.63 6.76
N ALA A 17 -17.64 23.91 6.92
CA ALA A 17 -18.05 22.88 5.97
C ALA A 17 -18.30 23.50 4.59
N ASP A 18 -19.02 24.62 4.54
CA ASP A 18 -19.30 25.37 3.32
C ASP A 18 -18.01 25.91 2.68
N TRP A 19 -17.11 26.48 3.48
CA TRP A 19 -15.82 26.96 3.01
C TRP A 19 -14.98 25.83 2.42
N LEU A 20 -14.88 24.68 3.09
CA LEU A 20 -14.18 23.52 2.55
C LEU A 20 -14.83 23.04 1.25
N ALA A 21 -16.17 22.98 1.19
CA ALA A 21 -16.88 22.61 -0.03
C ALA A 21 -16.56 23.56 -1.19
N GLU A 22 -16.51 24.86 -0.93
CA GLU A 22 -16.11 25.87 -1.92
C GLU A 22 -14.65 25.68 -2.37
N GLN A 23 -13.72 25.46 -1.44
CA GLN A 23 -12.30 25.25 -1.79
C GLN A 23 -12.05 23.92 -2.52
N PHE A 24 -12.84 22.88 -2.24
CA PHE A 24 -12.76 21.58 -2.93
C PHE A 24 -13.50 21.56 -4.27
N ALA A 25 -14.45 22.47 -4.52
CA ALA A 25 -15.21 22.52 -5.77
C ALA A 25 -14.33 22.52 -7.04
N PRO A 26 -13.27 23.35 -7.17
CA PRO A 26 -12.41 23.30 -8.35
C PRO A 26 -11.61 22.00 -8.48
N LEU A 27 -11.16 21.42 -7.35
CA LEU A 27 -10.47 20.11 -7.33
C LEU A 27 -11.40 18.99 -7.79
N ARG A 28 -12.66 19.03 -7.33
CA ARG A 28 -13.70 18.07 -7.68
C ARG A 28 -14.05 18.13 -9.16
N ALA A 29 -14.34 19.32 -9.68
CA ALA A 29 -14.67 19.51 -11.09
C ALA A 29 -13.53 19.02 -12.00
N ARG A 30 -12.28 19.29 -11.61
CA ARG A 30 -11.10 18.80 -12.33
C ARG A 30 -11.00 17.28 -12.30
N ALA A 31 -11.12 16.67 -11.12
CA ALA A 31 -11.03 15.21 -10.96
C ALA A 31 -12.15 14.48 -11.72
N GLU A 32 -13.39 14.97 -11.65
CA GLU A 32 -14.52 14.42 -12.41
C GLU A 32 -14.29 14.51 -13.92
N ALA A 33 -13.78 15.64 -14.42
CA ALA A 33 -13.48 15.82 -15.84
C ALA A 33 -12.35 14.90 -16.34
N GLU A 34 -11.27 14.78 -15.57
CA GLU A 34 -10.13 13.90 -15.89
C GLU A 34 -10.58 12.42 -15.91
N MET A 35 -11.33 11.96 -14.89
CA MET A 35 -11.85 10.59 -14.82
C MET A 35 -12.84 10.29 -15.95
N ALA A 36 -13.74 11.23 -16.28
CA ALA A 36 -14.68 11.06 -17.39
C ALA A 36 -13.96 10.96 -18.74
N ALA A 37 -12.88 11.72 -18.95
CA ALA A 37 -12.07 11.65 -20.17
C ALA A 37 -11.40 10.29 -20.37
N GLU A 38 -11.11 9.57 -19.27
CA GLU A 38 -10.57 8.20 -19.27
C GLU A 38 -11.66 7.12 -19.32
N GLY A 39 -12.95 7.49 -19.36
CA GLY A 39 -14.07 6.56 -19.41
C GLY A 39 -14.53 6.02 -18.06
N HIS A 40 -14.12 6.66 -16.96
CA HIS A 40 -14.51 6.30 -15.60
C HIS A 40 -15.70 7.15 -15.12
N GLY A 41 -16.89 6.56 -15.05
CA GLY A 41 -18.12 7.24 -14.61
C GLY A 41 -18.45 7.06 -13.12
N ASP A 42 -18.12 5.89 -12.55
CA ASP A 42 -18.35 5.58 -11.15
C ASP A 42 -17.08 5.85 -10.33
N ILE A 43 -17.00 7.03 -9.74
CA ILE A 43 -15.85 7.45 -8.93
C ILE A 43 -16.20 7.59 -7.45
N VAL A 44 -15.24 7.24 -6.60
CA VAL A 44 -15.25 7.50 -5.17
C VAL A 44 -14.29 8.62 -4.88
N LEU A 45 -14.79 9.69 -4.24
CA LEU A 45 -13.99 10.85 -3.85
C LEU A 45 -13.54 10.73 -2.39
N SER A 46 -12.27 11.01 -2.13
CA SER A 46 -11.69 11.08 -0.79
C SER A 46 -11.03 12.45 -0.59
N TYR A 47 -11.40 13.11 0.50
CA TYR A 47 -10.90 14.44 0.86
C TYR A 47 -9.82 14.30 1.94
N THR A 48 -8.74 15.06 1.81
CA THR A 48 -7.62 15.04 2.76
C THR A 48 -7.10 16.47 2.97
N LEU A 49 -6.76 16.78 4.22
CA LEU A 49 -6.28 18.07 4.66
C LEU A 49 -4.89 17.88 5.26
N ASP A 50 -3.91 18.62 4.76
CA ASP A 50 -2.61 18.66 5.39
C ASP A 50 -2.61 19.67 6.50
N MET A 51 -2.29 19.18 7.69
CA MET A 51 -2.36 19.95 8.91
C MET A 51 -1.04 19.86 9.66
N ARG A 52 -0.68 20.93 10.38
CA ARG A 52 0.50 20.97 11.24
C ARG A 52 0.25 21.86 12.44
N TYR A 53 1.05 21.74 13.50
CA TYR A 53 1.07 22.81 14.50
C TYR A 53 1.77 24.04 13.93
N ARG A 54 1.32 25.23 14.32
CA ARG A 54 1.98 26.49 13.97
C ARG A 54 3.46 26.44 14.38
N GLY A 55 4.33 26.76 13.43
CA GLY A 55 5.79 26.75 13.63
C GLY A 55 6.46 25.39 13.44
N GLN A 56 5.71 24.32 13.16
CA GLN A 56 6.31 23.04 12.75
C GLN A 56 6.62 23.00 11.25
N SER A 57 7.60 22.17 10.89
CA SER A 57 8.05 21.98 9.51
C SER A 57 7.42 20.79 8.79
N HIS A 58 6.73 19.89 9.50
CA HIS A 58 6.15 18.67 8.93
C HIS A 58 4.63 18.66 9.09
N GLU A 59 3.96 18.20 8.05
CA GLU A 59 2.51 18.07 7.97
C GLU A 59 2.07 16.63 8.21
N LEU A 60 0.84 16.47 8.71
CA LEU A 60 0.12 15.21 8.74
C LEU A 60 -1.10 15.31 7.83
N ALA A 61 -1.31 14.26 7.04
CA ALA A 61 -2.46 14.13 6.17
C ALA A 61 -3.67 13.62 6.97
N ILE A 62 -4.70 14.44 7.07
CA ILE A 62 -5.94 14.16 7.81
C ILE A 62 -7.06 13.88 6.80
N GLY A 63 -7.48 12.61 6.72
CA GLY A 63 -8.54 12.18 5.81
C GLY A 63 -9.95 12.46 6.37
N LEU A 64 -10.90 12.76 5.49
CA LEU A 64 -12.33 12.89 5.78
C LEU A 64 -13.12 11.80 5.04
N PRO A 65 -13.17 10.56 5.59
CA PRO A 65 -13.80 9.43 4.90
C PRO A 65 -15.32 9.59 4.76
N GLU A 66 -15.96 10.35 5.65
CA GLU A 66 -17.40 10.64 5.60
C GLU A 66 -17.75 11.82 4.68
N GLY A 67 -16.75 12.43 4.04
CA GLY A 67 -16.92 13.63 3.21
C GLY A 67 -16.98 14.92 4.02
N LEU A 68 -17.54 15.97 3.41
CA LEU A 68 -17.51 17.34 3.93
C LEU A 68 -18.73 17.72 4.79
N GLY A 69 -19.73 16.85 4.92
CA GLY A 69 -21.06 17.21 5.45
C GLY A 69 -21.13 17.47 6.96
N ASP A 70 -20.24 16.88 7.77
CA ASP A 70 -20.21 17.05 9.23
C ASP A 70 -18.83 17.50 9.72
N VAL A 71 -18.26 18.52 9.06
CA VAL A 71 -16.93 19.01 9.38
C VAL A 71 -17.02 20.27 10.24
N SER A 72 -16.48 20.20 11.45
CA SER A 72 -16.28 21.33 12.35
C SER A 72 -14.80 21.52 12.67
N LEU A 73 -14.43 22.73 13.11
CA LEU A 73 -13.06 23.03 13.54
C LEU A 73 -12.58 22.15 14.68
N ALA A 74 -13.45 21.93 15.66
CA ALA A 74 -13.16 21.06 16.80
C ALA A 74 -12.91 19.62 16.34
N ARG A 75 -13.70 19.13 15.38
CA ARG A 75 -13.50 17.81 14.77
C ARG A 75 -12.15 17.74 14.04
N LEU A 76 -11.83 18.72 13.20
CA LEU A 76 -10.56 18.74 12.45
C LEU A 76 -9.34 18.82 13.37
N ALA A 77 -9.38 19.67 14.39
CA ALA A 77 -8.32 19.76 15.39
C ALA A 77 -8.18 18.44 16.16
N GLY A 78 -9.29 17.84 16.59
CA GLY A 78 -9.29 16.53 17.25
C GLY A 78 -8.70 15.41 16.40
N LEU A 79 -9.09 15.33 15.12
CA LEU A 79 -8.51 14.37 14.17
C LEU A 79 -7.00 14.57 14.00
N PHE A 80 -6.55 15.82 13.92
CA PHE A 80 -5.13 16.14 13.84
C PHE A 80 -4.37 15.76 15.12
N HIS A 81 -4.90 16.09 16.30
CA HIS A 81 -4.27 15.74 17.57
C HIS A 81 -4.14 14.22 17.72
N ALA A 82 -5.20 13.47 17.41
CA ALA A 82 -5.18 12.00 17.43
C ALA A 82 -4.16 11.42 16.44
N ALA A 83 -4.07 11.97 15.22
CA ALA A 83 -3.08 11.54 14.23
C ALA A 83 -1.64 11.85 14.69
N HIS A 84 -1.43 13.01 15.30
CA HIS A 84 -0.12 13.40 15.82
C HIS A 84 0.31 12.53 17.00
N GLU A 85 -0.61 12.21 17.92
CA GLU A 85 -0.36 11.28 19.02
C GLU A 85 -0.03 9.88 18.51
N ALA A 86 -0.81 9.35 17.56
CA ALA A 86 -0.53 8.05 16.96
C ALA A 86 0.84 8.00 16.25
N ARG A 87 1.27 9.11 15.62
CA ARG A 87 2.51 9.17 14.85
C ARG A 87 3.77 9.44 15.68
N TYR A 88 3.64 10.24 16.74
CA TYR A 88 4.77 10.77 17.51
C TYR A 88 4.71 10.49 19.02
N GLY A 89 3.62 9.90 19.52
CA GLY A 89 3.43 9.55 20.92
C GLY A 89 2.98 10.71 21.82
N TYR A 90 2.62 11.86 21.26
CA TYR A 90 2.07 13.00 22.01
C TYR A 90 1.23 13.93 21.12
N ALA A 91 0.40 14.77 21.73
CA ALA A 91 -0.29 15.87 21.06
C ALA A 91 -0.15 17.18 21.87
N GLN A 92 -0.17 18.32 21.18
CA GLN A 92 -0.21 19.66 21.79
C GLN A 92 -1.62 20.24 21.66
N GLU A 93 -2.56 19.77 22.49
CA GLU A 93 -3.99 20.11 22.38
C GLU A 93 -4.31 21.60 22.46
N LYS A 94 -3.40 22.40 23.05
CA LYS A 94 -3.53 23.86 23.17
C LYS A 94 -2.84 24.63 22.06
N ALA A 95 -2.06 23.96 21.21
CA ALA A 95 -1.33 24.62 20.13
C ALA A 95 -2.26 24.89 18.94
N VAL A 96 -1.99 26.00 18.26
CA VAL A 96 -2.69 26.37 17.03
C VAL A 96 -2.35 25.36 15.94
N VAL A 97 -3.38 24.84 15.27
CA VAL A 97 -3.24 23.99 14.09
C VAL A 97 -3.32 24.87 12.84
N GLU A 98 -2.60 24.51 11.78
CA GLU A 98 -2.61 25.19 10.48
C GLU A 98 -3.02 24.20 9.40
N LEU A 99 -3.91 24.62 8.50
CA LEU A 99 -4.22 23.89 7.27
C LEU A 99 -3.32 24.42 6.16
N VAL A 100 -2.50 23.55 5.61
CA VAL A 100 -1.49 23.92 4.61
C VAL A 100 -2.00 23.64 3.20
N THR A 101 -2.56 22.45 2.99
CA THR A 101 -2.93 21.95 1.67
C THR A 101 -4.26 21.18 1.71
N LEU A 102 -5.05 21.33 0.66
CA LEU A 102 -6.22 20.50 0.39
C LEU A 102 -5.88 19.49 -0.70
N ARG A 103 -6.22 18.22 -0.47
CA ARG A 103 -6.05 17.12 -1.43
C ARG A 103 -7.37 16.41 -1.68
N LEU A 104 -7.64 16.13 -2.95
CA LEU A 104 -8.75 15.31 -3.39
C LEU A 104 -8.20 14.13 -4.16
N THR A 105 -8.66 12.93 -3.83
CA THR A 105 -8.37 11.71 -4.59
C THR A 105 -9.67 11.19 -5.18
N ALA A 106 -9.69 10.95 -6.50
CA ALA A 106 -10.76 10.25 -7.18
C ALA A 106 -10.29 8.83 -7.54
N VAL A 107 -11.10 7.82 -7.22
CA VAL A 107 -10.81 6.41 -7.51
C VAL A 107 -11.99 5.83 -8.25
N SER A 108 -11.76 5.22 -9.41
CA SER A 108 -12.75 4.33 -10.06
C SER A 108 -12.45 2.89 -9.62
N PRO A 109 -13.29 2.27 -8.79
CA PRO A 109 -13.08 0.88 -8.40
C PRO A 109 -13.12 -0.02 -9.63
N THR A 110 -12.09 -0.84 -9.81
CA THR A 110 -12.09 -1.90 -10.81
C THR A 110 -12.11 -3.25 -10.10
N PRO A 111 -12.79 -4.27 -10.66
CA PRO A 111 -12.73 -5.60 -10.09
C PRO A 111 -11.26 -6.07 -10.09
N PRO A 112 -10.73 -6.57 -8.96
CA PRO A 112 -9.38 -7.10 -8.94
C PRO A 112 -9.29 -8.26 -9.96
N PRO A 113 -8.14 -8.41 -10.64
CA PRO A 113 -7.96 -9.54 -11.55
C PRO A 113 -8.14 -10.85 -10.77
N PRO A 114 -8.80 -11.86 -11.35
CA PRO A 114 -8.94 -13.15 -10.69
C PRO A 114 -7.55 -13.77 -10.54
N LEU A 115 -7.10 -13.90 -9.29
CA LEU A 115 -5.90 -14.66 -8.97
C LEU A 115 -6.34 -16.12 -8.75
N PRO A 116 -5.87 -17.08 -9.58
CA PRO A 116 -6.24 -18.47 -9.40
C PRO A 116 -5.59 -19.03 -8.12
N TYR A 117 -6.42 -19.53 -7.21
CA TYR A 117 -5.97 -20.33 -6.09
C TYR A 117 -6.18 -21.81 -6.39
N ALA A 118 -5.18 -22.63 -6.09
CA ALA A 118 -5.25 -24.07 -6.17
C ALA A 118 -4.95 -24.70 -4.82
N THR A 119 -5.76 -25.67 -4.43
CA THR A 119 -5.52 -26.46 -3.21
C THR A 119 -4.16 -27.16 -3.31
N PRO A 120 -3.23 -26.94 -2.37
CA PRO A 120 -1.93 -27.60 -2.38
C PRO A 120 -2.06 -29.12 -2.38
N GLY A 121 -1.31 -29.78 -3.27
CA GLY A 121 -1.25 -31.24 -3.38
C GLY A 121 -0.18 -31.87 -2.49
N LEU A 122 0.35 -33.01 -2.92
CA LEU A 122 1.46 -33.68 -2.25
C LEU A 122 2.75 -32.85 -2.34
N ALA A 123 3.64 -33.05 -1.37
CA ALA A 123 4.93 -32.37 -1.29
C ALA A 123 5.94 -32.77 -2.38
N ASP A 124 5.65 -33.80 -3.18
CA ASP A 124 6.61 -34.38 -4.11
C ASP A 124 6.91 -33.48 -5.32
N ALA A 125 8.10 -32.89 -5.34
CA ALA A 125 8.60 -32.08 -6.45
C ALA A 125 9.38 -32.89 -7.52
N THR A 126 9.47 -34.22 -7.40
CA THR A 126 10.38 -35.05 -8.22
C THR A 126 10.15 -34.90 -9.72
N ALA A 127 8.88 -34.85 -10.16
CA ALA A 127 8.52 -34.67 -11.57
C ALA A 127 8.99 -33.32 -12.17
N ALA A 128 9.29 -32.33 -11.32
CA ALA A 128 9.82 -31.04 -11.73
C ALA A 128 11.35 -30.99 -11.81
N LYS A 129 12.05 -31.97 -11.23
CA LYS A 129 13.52 -32.07 -11.28
C LYS A 129 13.95 -32.44 -12.70
N ILE A 130 14.79 -31.61 -13.30
CA ILE A 130 15.30 -31.79 -14.67
C ILE A 130 16.76 -32.22 -14.73
N GLY A 131 17.43 -32.31 -13.58
CA GLY A 131 18.79 -32.83 -13.49
C GLY A 131 19.51 -32.36 -12.23
N THR A 132 20.83 -32.52 -12.25
CA THR A 132 21.75 -31.99 -11.24
C THR A 132 22.94 -31.32 -11.92
N LYS A 133 23.56 -30.34 -11.25
CA LYS A 133 24.86 -29.78 -11.63
C LYS A 133 25.71 -29.50 -10.39
N GLN A 134 27.03 -29.51 -10.58
CA GLN A 134 27.97 -29.01 -9.58
C GLN A 134 27.92 -27.48 -9.59
N VAL A 135 27.52 -26.88 -8.45
CA VAL A 135 27.40 -25.43 -8.27
C VAL A 135 28.23 -25.00 -7.07
N TRP A 136 28.95 -23.90 -7.21
CA TRP A 136 29.74 -23.32 -6.13
C TRP A 136 28.91 -22.40 -5.26
N PHE A 137 28.91 -22.65 -3.96
CA PHE A 137 28.34 -21.78 -2.93
C PHE A 137 29.44 -21.26 -2.00
N SER A 138 29.07 -20.54 -0.95
CA SER A 138 29.99 -19.97 0.05
C SER A 138 30.79 -21.01 0.85
N SER A 139 30.46 -22.31 0.76
CA SER A 139 31.14 -23.40 1.48
C SER A 139 32.54 -23.75 0.94
N GLY A 140 33.02 -23.09 -0.11
CA GLY A 140 34.38 -23.29 -0.65
C GLY A 140 34.57 -24.62 -1.42
N ALA A 141 33.50 -25.34 -1.71
CA ALA A 141 33.49 -26.53 -2.56
C ALA A 141 32.23 -26.55 -3.43
N ALA A 142 32.33 -27.12 -4.63
CA ALA A 142 31.16 -27.38 -5.46
C ALA A 142 30.25 -28.40 -4.77
N GLN A 143 28.94 -28.15 -4.80
CA GLN A 143 27.91 -29.05 -4.27
C GLN A 143 27.01 -29.53 -5.40
N GLU A 144 26.64 -30.80 -5.37
CA GLU A 144 25.63 -31.33 -6.28
C GLU A 144 24.29 -30.63 -5.99
N THR A 145 23.78 -29.94 -6.99
CA THR A 145 22.64 -29.02 -6.86
C THR A 145 21.52 -29.47 -7.78
N ALA A 146 20.32 -29.64 -7.23
CA ALA A 146 19.15 -30.05 -8.01
C ALA A 146 18.69 -28.92 -8.94
N LEU A 147 18.38 -29.26 -10.19
CA LEU A 147 17.83 -28.32 -11.16
C LEU A 147 16.34 -28.59 -11.34
N TYR A 148 15.49 -27.57 -11.20
CA TYR A 148 14.04 -27.69 -11.36
C TYR A 148 13.54 -26.81 -12.52
N ASP A 149 12.57 -27.34 -13.30
CA ASP A 149 11.78 -26.54 -14.23
C ASP A 149 10.59 -25.94 -13.49
N ARG A 150 10.56 -24.61 -13.39
CA ARG A 150 9.53 -23.88 -12.67
C ARG A 150 8.11 -24.17 -13.17
N ARG A 151 7.95 -24.46 -14.47
CA ARG A 151 6.66 -24.76 -15.11
C ARG A 151 6.10 -26.12 -14.70
N LYS A 152 6.91 -26.97 -14.07
CA LYS A 152 6.52 -28.29 -13.56
C LYS A 152 6.26 -28.31 -12.05
N LEU A 153 6.69 -27.27 -11.32
CA LEU A 153 6.36 -27.12 -9.91
C LEU A 153 4.87 -26.76 -9.77
N ARG A 154 4.18 -27.44 -8.85
CA ARG A 154 2.73 -27.25 -8.58
C ARG A 154 2.52 -26.89 -7.12
N PRO A 155 1.41 -26.20 -6.79
CA PRO A 155 1.01 -25.95 -5.40
C PRO A 155 1.11 -27.19 -4.53
N GLY A 156 1.78 -27.06 -3.39
CA GLY A 156 2.09 -28.15 -2.46
C GLY A 156 3.50 -28.72 -2.62
N HIS A 157 4.15 -28.62 -3.78
CA HIS A 157 5.50 -29.16 -3.98
C HIS A 157 6.51 -28.48 -3.05
N GLU A 158 7.36 -29.29 -2.41
CA GLU A 158 8.44 -28.87 -1.53
C GLU A 158 9.77 -29.50 -1.96
N PHE A 159 10.87 -28.79 -1.72
CA PHE A 159 12.22 -29.30 -1.98
C PHE A 159 13.24 -28.54 -1.14
N SER A 160 14.30 -29.25 -0.72
CA SER A 160 15.43 -28.64 -0.02
C SER A 160 16.50 -28.14 -0.99
N GLY A 161 17.21 -27.09 -0.60
CA GLY A 161 18.44 -26.66 -1.24
C GLY A 161 19.63 -27.57 -0.87
N PRO A 162 20.74 -27.52 -1.63
CA PRO A 162 20.98 -26.63 -2.75
C PRO A 162 20.15 -26.98 -4.00
N ALA A 163 19.46 -25.98 -4.56
CA ALA A 163 18.69 -26.13 -5.78
C ALA A 163 18.74 -24.86 -6.64
N VAL A 164 18.55 -25.02 -7.95
CA VAL A 164 18.35 -23.92 -8.90
C VAL A 164 17.04 -24.17 -9.64
N VAL A 165 16.15 -23.19 -9.62
CA VAL A 165 14.86 -23.23 -10.30
C VAL A 165 14.92 -22.33 -11.51
N PHE A 166 14.75 -22.91 -12.70
CA PHE A 166 14.73 -22.17 -13.96
C PHE A 166 13.30 -21.79 -14.34
N GLN A 167 13.08 -20.50 -14.53
CA GLN A 167 11.91 -19.90 -15.14
C GLN A 167 12.35 -19.21 -16.44
N TYR A 168 11.42 -18.90 -17.34
CA TYR A 168 11.74 -18.25 -18.61
C TYR A 168 12.32 -16.83 -18.43
N ASP A 169 11.86 -16.12 -17.41
CA ASP A 169 12.17 -14.73 -17.08
C ASP A 169 13.12 -14.58 -15.88
N THR A 170 13.38 -15.65 -15.13
CA THR A 170 14.22 -15.61 -13.92
C THR A 170 14.87 -16.95 -13.61
N THR A 171 15.96 -16.91 -12.84
CA THR A 171 16.60 -18.10 -12.27
C THR A 171 16.73 -17.89 -10.77
N LEU A 172 16.09 -18.76 -9.99
CA LEU A 172 16.10 -18.67 -8.53
C LEU A 172 17.07 -19.69 -7.94
N VAL A 173 17.99 -19.23 -7.12
CA VAL A 173 18.93 -20.08 -6.37
C VAL A 173 18.40 -20.30 -4.97
N ILE A 174 18.24 -21.56 -4.57
CA ILE A 174 17.92 -21.99 -3.20
C ILE A 174 19.22 -22.48 -2.56
N PRO A 175 19.80 -21.73 -1.60
CA PRO A 175 21.07 -22.08 -0.99
C PRO A 175 21.02 -23.39 -0.19
N PRO A 176 22.18 -23.99 0.14
CA PRO A 176 22.24 -25.07 1.13
C PRO A 176 21.57 -24.67 2.46
N GLY A 177 20.78 -25.58 3.04
CA GLY A 177 20.04 -25.35 4.30
C GLY A 177 18.69 -24.65 4.14
N TRP A 178 18.41 -24.08 2.96
CA TRP A 178 17.14 -23.44 2.67
C TRP A 178 16.12 -24.42 2.08
N HIS A 179 14.85 -24.03 2.12
CA HIS A 179 13.72 -24.83 1.64
C HIS A 179 12.84 -24.00 0.71
N GLY A 180 12.40 -24.61 -0.39
CA GLY A 180 11.44 -24.05 -1.34
C GLY A 180 10.10 -24.76 -1.23
N ARG A 181 8.99 -24.01 -1.24
CA ARG A 181 7.61 -24.53 -1.33
C ARG A 181 6.78 -23.71 -2.31
N VAL A 182 5.94 -24.37 -3.10
CA VAL A 182 4.92 -23.67 -3.89
C VAL A 182 3.62 -23.55 -3.12
N ASP A 183 3.14 -22.33 -2.87
CA ASP A 183 1.86 -22.10 -2.19
C ASP A 183 0.65 -22.27 -3.13
N GLY A 184 -0.56 -22.10 -2.59
CA GLY A 184 -1.80 -22.23 -3.35
C GLY A 184 -2.03 -21.15 -4.41
N TRP A 185 -1.34 -20.01 -4.32
CA TRP A 185 -1.34 -18.95 -5.34
C TRP A 185 -0.28 -19.17 -6.42
N GLY A 186 0.50 -20.25 -6.29
CA GLY A 186 1.59 -20.56 -7.19
C GLY A 186 2.87 -19.78 -6.89
N ASN A 187 2.98 -19.06 -5.77
CA ASN A 187 4.23 -18.41 -5.36
C ASN A 187 5.26 -19.46 -4.93
N LEU A 188 6.54 -19.21 -5.23
CA LEU A 188 7.64 -20.00 -4.67
C LEU A 188 8.16 -19.32 -3.40
N ILE A 189 7.81 -19.87 -2.24
CA ILE A 189 8.22 -19.40 -0.92
C ILE A 189 9.54 -20.04 -0.55
N VAL A 190 10.51 -19.22 -0.12
CA VAL A 190 11.88 -19.64 0.15
C VAL A 190 12.29 -19.18 1.55
N ASN A 191 12.64 -20.12 2.42
CA ASN A 191 12.99 -19.86 3.82
C ASN A 191 14.27 -20.61 4.21
N GLY A 192 15.04 -20.05 5.15
CA GLY A 192 16.27 -20.63 5.71
C GLY A 192 16.20 -20.83 7.21
#